data_AF-X1RR57-F1
#
_entry.id   AF-X1RR57-F1
#
_cell.length_a   1.000
_cell.length_b   1.000
_cell.length_c   1.000
_cell.angle_alpha   90.00
_cell.angle_beta   90.00
_cell.angle_gamma   90.00
#
_symmetry.space_group_name_H-M   'P 1'
#
loop_
_entity.id
_entity.type
_entity.pdbx_description
1 polymer ?
#
loop_
_entity_poly.entity_id
_entity_poly.type
_entity_poly.pdbx_seq_one_letter_code
_entity_poly.pdbx_strand_id
1 'polypeptide(L)'
;GDGVVAFNGRIIKKVMAPGPPYSKRNDVKYFKQVCQELGRDPYNTLVSCPMSYGWGGAMGPAQFIPTTWILYRDKVKAITGKAADPWNIKDAFLASALYLADYGAAQQTYNAEWRAAMIYFSGTTNIKYRFYGDSVMKIASQYEEDIKAIEKGG
;
A
#
# COMPACT_ATOMS: atom_id res chain seq x y z
N GLY A 1 -11.60 -1.66 -14.29
CA GLY A 1 -10.76 -0.89 -15.21
C GLY A 1 -9.70 -1.80 -15.77
N ASP A 2 -9.52 -1.75 -17.08
CA ASP A 2 -8.42 -2.40 -17.78
C ASP A 2 -7.28 -1.39 -17.96
N GLY A 3 -6.09 -1.86 -18.32
CA GLY A 3 -4.93 -1.02 -18.56
C GLY A 3 -3.94 -1.65 -19.52
N VAL A 4 -2.79 -1.01 -19.68
CA VAL A 4 -1.69 -1.48 -20.52
C VAL A 4 -0.42 -1.62 -19.70
N VAL A 5 0.39 -2.63 -20.00
CA VAL A 5 1.71 -2.80 -19.40
C VAL A 5 2.66 -1.75 -19.98
N ALA A 6 3.29 -0.97 -19.12
CA ALA A 6 4.08 0.19 -19.53
C ALA A 6 5.24 -0.14 -20.49
N PHE A 7 5.91 -1.29 -20.32
CA PHE A 7 7.12 -1.60 -21.08
C PHE A 7 6.86 -2.32 -22.42
N ASN A 8 5.67 -2.89 -22.65
CA ASN A 8 5.37 -3.65 -23.87
C ASN A 8 3.98 -3.42 -24.46
N GLY A 9 3.18 -2.52 -23.88
CA GLY A 9 1.85 -2.17 -24.39
C GLY A 9 0.79 -3.26 -24.26
N ARG A 10 1.09 -4.41 -23.63
CA ARG A 10 0.14 -5.51 -23.51
C ARG A 10 -1.10 -5.07 -22.72
N ILE A 11 -2.28 -5.29 -23.27
CA ILE A 11 -3.55 -5.03 -22.58
C ILE A 11 -3.74 -6.05 -21.44
N ILE A 12 -4.06 -5.55 -20.26
CA ILE A 12 -4.36 -6.34 -19.07
C ILE A 12 -5.74 -5.98 -18.52
N LYS A 13 -6.53 -7.02 -18.24
CA LYS A 13 -7.84 -6.91 -17.59
C LYS A 13 -7.68 -6.85 -16.08
N LYS A 14 -8.67 -6.25 -15.40
CA LYS A 14 -8.74 -6.18 -13.92
C LYS A 14 -7.66 -5.35 -13.23
N VAL A 15 -7.06 -4.38 -13.94
CA VAL A 15 -6.06 -3.47 -13.36
C VAL A 15 -6.60 -2.70 -12.17
N MET A 16 -7.88 -2.31 -12.15
CA MET A 16 -8.41 -1.53 -11.02
C MET A 16 -9.90 -1.78 -10.80
N ALA A 17 -10.33 -1.88 -9.54
CA ALA A 17 -11.72 -2.19 -9.22
C ALA A 17 -12.67 -1.04 -9.63
N PRO A 18 -13.71 -1.29 -10.44
CA PRO A 18 -14.56 -0.24 -10.99
C PRO A 18 -15.73 0.18 -10.09
N GLY A 19 -15.92 -0.46 -8.94
CA GLY A 19 -17.10 -0.30 -8.08
C GLY A 19 -18.23 -1.29 -8.39
N PRO A 20 -19.40 -1.11 -7.76
CA PRO A 20 -20.54 -2.01 -7.91
C PRO A 20 -21.08 -2.06 -9.35
N PRO A 21 -21.65 -3.20 -9.81
CA PRO A 21 -21.83 -4.45 -9.07
C PRO A 21 -20.56 -5.34 -9.01
N TYR A 22 -19.48 -4.98 -9.70
CA TYR A 22 -18.31 -5.86 -9.90
C TYR A 22 -17.33 -5.89 -8.72
N SER A 23 -17.35 -4.87 -7.87
CA SER A 23 -16.54 -4.79 -6.65
C SER A 23 -17.20 -3.87 -5.63
N LYS A 24 -17.00 -4.15 -4.33
CA LYS A 24 -17.39 -3.20 -3.27
C LYS A 24 -16.53 -1.93 -3.28
N ARG A 25 -15.30 -2.01 -3.80
CA ARG A 25 -14.36 -0.89 -3.92
C ARG A 25 -14.49 -0.22 -5.28
N ASN A 26 -14.59 1.10 -5.30
CA ASN A 26 -14.49 1.91 -6.51
C ASN A 26 -13.11 2.58 -6.59
N ASP A 27 -12.10 1.74 -6.83
CA ASP A 27 -10.71 2.17 -6.91
C ASP A 27 -10.50 3.12 -8.11
N VAL A 28 -11.23 2.93 -9.22
CA VAL A 28 -11.18 3.81 -10.41
C VAL A 28 -11.57 5.26 -10.08
N LYS A 29 -12.67 5.46 -9.33
CA LYS A 29 -13.12 6.80 -8.94
C LYS A 29 -12.03 7.51 -8.13
N TYR A 30 -11.54 6.86 -7.08
CA TYR A 30 -10.58 7.49 -6.17
C TYR A 30 -9.19 7.66 -6.79
N PHE A 31 -8.78 6.77 -7.69
CA PHE A 31 -7.56 6.94 -8.45
C PHE A 31 -7.60 8.19 -9.34
N LYS A 32 -8.70 8.40 -10.08
CA LYS A 32 -8.90 9.61 -10.88
C LYS A 32 -8.88 10.87 -10.02
N GLN A 33 -9.50 10.82 -8.85
CA GLN A 33 -9.46 11.93 -7.89
C GLN A 33 -8.03 12.22 -7.42
N VAL A 34 -7.26 11.22 -7.00
CA VAL A 34 -5.86 11.39 -6.59
C VAL A 34 -5.01 11.96 -7.72
N CYS A 35 -5.21 11.47 -8.95
CA CYS A 35 -4.49 12.01 -10.12
C CYS A 35 -4.82 13.49 -10.35
N GLN A 36 -6.09 13.87 -10.28
CA GLN A 36 -6.52 15.26 -10.43
C GLN A 36 -5.91 16.17 -9.36
N GLU A 37 -5.92 15.75 -8.10
CA GLU A 37 -5.37 16.51 -6.97
C GLU A 37 -3.85 16.74 -7.09
N LEU A 38 -3.14 15.77 -7.70
CA LEU A 38 -1.69 15.81 -7.88
C LEU A 38 -1.25 16.31 -9.27
N GLY A 39 -2.19 16.72 -10.13
CA GLY A 39 -1.90 17.19 -11.48
C GLY A 39 -1.33 16.10 -12.41
N ARG A 40 -1.71 14.84 -12.19
CA ARG A 40 -1.26 13.67 -12.96
C ARG A 40 -2.30 13.25 -14.00
N ASP A 41 -1.82 12.75 -15.13
CA ASP A 41 -2.67 12.07 -16.11
C ASP A 41 -2.99 10.64 -15.63
N PRO A 42 -4.26 10.30 -15.34
CA PRO A 42 -4.63 8.96 -14.88
C PRO A 42 -4.36 7.85 -15.89
N TYR A 43 -4.23 8.16 -17.19
CA TYR A 43 -3.96 7.14 -18.22
C TYR A 43 -2.48 6.82 -18.40
N ASN A 44 -1.60 7.72 -17.95
CA ASN A 44 -0.15 7.56 -18.00
C ASN A 44 0.49 7.38 -16.61
N THR A 45 -0.32 7.34 -15.56
CA THR A 45 0.17 7.15 -14.19
C THR A 45 0.25 5.66 -13.85
N LEU A 46 1.44 5.24 -13.40
CA LEU A 46 1.73 3.84 -13.10
C LEU A 46 1.03 3.34 -11.82
N VAL A 47 0.46 2.14 -11.94
CA VAL A 47 -0.12 1.37 -10.85
C VAL A 47 0.28 -0.11 -10.99
N SER A 48 0.12 -0.89 -9.92
CA SER A 48 0.48 -2.31 -9.96
C SER A 48 -0.45 -3.14 -10.86
N CYS A 49 0.13 -4.17 -11.48
CA CYS A 49 -0.64 -5.18 -12.21
C CYS A 49 -1.55 -5.98 -11.27
N PRO A 50 -2.67 -6.52 -11.78
CA PRO A 50 -3.50 -7.44 -11.02
C PRO A 50 -2.77 -8.75 -10.72
N MET A 51 -3.03 -9.29 -9.54
CA MET A 51 -2.67 -10.67 -9.19
C MET A 51 -3.62 -11.67 -9.87
N SER A 52 -3.26 -12.96 -9.82
CA SER A 52 -4.12 -14.04 -10.33
C SER A 52 -5.50 -14.08 -9.66
N TYR A 53 -5.60 -13.55 -8.44
CA TYR A 53 -6.84 -13.41 -7.68
C TYR A 53 -7.14 -11.92 -7.41
N GLY A 54 -8.20 -11.40 -8.03
CA GLY A 54 -8.74 -10.07 -7.72
C GLY A 54 -8.34 -8.95 -8.68
N TRP A 55 -8.31 -7.73 -8.15
CA TRP A 55 -7.99 -6.49 -8.87
C TRP A 55 -6.61 -5.98 -8.46
N GLY A 56 -5.88 -5.38 -9.40
CA GLY A 56 -4.60 -4.69 -9.12
C GLY A 56 -4.80 -3.24 -8.69
N GLY A 57 -3.90 -2.38 -9.17
CA GLY A 57 -4.13 -0.93 -9.15
C GLY A 57 -3.59 -0.26 -7.90
N ALA A 58 -2.66 -0.91 -7.20
CA ALA A 58 -1.98 -0.33 -6.06
C ALA A 58 -1.02 0.78 -6.54
N MET A 59 -0.99 1.88 -5.80
CA MET A 59 -0.26 3.10 -6.13
C MET A 59 1.05 3.16 -5.33
N GLY A 60 2.13 3.54 -6.03
CA GLY A 60 3.41 3.88 -5.41
C GLY A 60 4.15 2.76 -4.69
N PRO A 61 5.27 3.09 -4.02
CA PRO A 61 6.16 2.11 -3.40
C PRO A 61 5.52 1.35 -2.24
N ALA A 62 4.62 1.98 -1.49
CA ALA A 62 3.90 1.33 -0.39
C ALA A 62 2.69 0.49 -0.86
N GLN A 63 2.39 0.46 -2.17
CA GLN A 63 1.29 -0.33 -2.75
C GLN A 63 -0.09 -0.03 -2.13
N PHE A 64 -0.43 1.24 -1.95
CA PHE A 64 -1.76 1.63 -1.46
C PHE A 64 -2.84 1.44 -2.52
N ILE A 65 -3.92 0.74 -2.16
CA ILE A 65 -5.15 0.73 -2.95
C ILE A 65 -5.82 2.12 -2.90
N PRO A 66 -6.35 2.67 -4.00
CA PRO A 66 -6.93 4.02 -4.02
C PRO A 66 -7.98 4.28 -2.94
N THR A 67 -8.93 3.36 -2.70
CA THR A 67 -9.90 3.55 -1.61
C THR A 67 -9.26 3.65 -0.23
N THR A 68 -8.16 2.93 -0.01
CA THR A 68 -7.43 2.96 1.27
C THR A 68 -6.65 4.26 1.40
N TRP A 69 -5.98 4.70 0.33
CA TRP A 69 -5.19 5.95 0.33
C TRP A 69 -6.00 7.15 0.78
N ILE A 70 -7.25 7.27 0.32
CA ILE A 70 -8.14 8.39 0.68
C ILE A 70 -8.35 8.49 2.20
N LEU A 71 -8.30 7.37 2.94
CA LEU A 71 -8.43 7.37 4.39
C LEU A 71 -7.22 7.96 5.13
N TYR A 72 -6.05 7.98 4.48
CA TYR A 72 -4.79 8.38 5.11
C TYR A 72 -4.18 9.67 4.53
N ARG A 73 -4.55 10.08 3.31
CA ARG A 73 -3.96 11.24 2.65
C ARG A 73 -4.08 12.52 3.48
N ASP A 74 -5.19 12.72 4.19
CA ASP A 74 -5.41 13.92 4.99
C ASP A 74 -4.59 13.88 6.29
N LYS A 75 -4.39 12.70 6.87
CA LYS A 75 -3.47 12.49 8.01
C LYS A 75 -2.02 12.80 7.58
N VAL A 76 -1.60 12.32 6.41
CA VAL A 76 -0.27 12.61 5.85
C VAL A 76 -0.10 14.11 5.55
N LYS A 77 -1.11 14.75 4.96
CA LYS A 77 -1.11 16.18 4.70
C LYS A 77 -1.00 17.00 5.98
N ALA A 78 -1.71 16.60 7.04
CA ALA A 78 -1.64 17.27 8.34
C ALA A 78 -0.23 17.25 8.94
N ILE A 79 0.53 16.17 8.72
CA ILE A 79 1.91 16.03 9.22
C ILE A 79 2.91 16.75 8.33
N THR A 80 2.75 16.65 7.00
CA THR A 80 3.74 17.15 6.05
C THR A 80 3.52 18.60 5.59
N GLY A 81 2.32 19.15 5.83
CA GLY A 81 1.94 20.50 5.39
C GLY A 81 1.67 20.64 3.88
N LYS A 82 1.72 19.54 3.11
CA LYS A 82 1.52 19.52 1.65
C LYS A 82 0.55 18.42 1.24
N ALA A 83 0.05 18.48 0.00
CA ALA A 83 -0.76 17.38 -0.55
C ALA A 83 0.05 16.07 -0.53
N ALA A 84 -0.55 15.00 -0.01
CA ALA A 84 0.10 13.70 0.08
C ALA A 84 0.18 13.05 -1.31
N ASP A 85 1.37 12.60 -1.70
CA ASP A 85 1.60 11.89 -2.97
C ASP A 85 1.93 10.40 -2.72
N PRO A 86 1.10 9.43 -3.14
CA PRO A 86 1.39 8.01 -2.92
C PRO A 86 2.62 7.52 -3.69
N TRP A 87 3.08 8.23 -4.73
CA TRP A 87 4.32 7.92 -5.44
C TRP A 87 5.55 8.60 -4.83
N ASN A 88 5.37 9.52 -3.88
CA ASN A 88 6.48 10.05 -3.09
C ASN A 88 6.83 9.05 -1.98
N ILE A 89 8.10 8.64 -1.92
CA ILE A 89 8.58 7.62 -0.96
C ILE A 89 8.25 8.01 0.48
N LYS A 90 8.51 9.26 0.88
CA LYS A 90 8.29 9.70 2.28
C LYS A 90 6.82 9.70 2.64
N ASP A 91 5.97 10.26 1.78
CA ASP A 91 4.53 10.33 2.00
C ASP A 91 3.90 8.92 2.02
N ALA A 92 4.35 8.03 1.13
CA ALA A 92 3.88 6.65 1.03
C ALA A 92 4.21 5.83 2.28
N PHE A 93 5.45 5.88 2.76
CA PHE A 93 5.84 5.16 3.99
C PHE A 93 5.31 5.81 5.25
N LEU A 94 5.09 7.13 5.27
CA LEU A 94 4.36 7.79 6.36
C LEU A 94 2.90 7.31 6.42
N ALA A 95 2.21 7.21 5.28
CA ALA A 95 0.86 6.64 5.22
C ALA A 95 0.86 5.18 5.71
N SER A 96 1.86 4.39 5.32
CA SER A 96 2.00 2.99 5.75
C SER A 96 2.20 2.88 7.26
N ALA A 97 3.06 3.72 7.85
CA ALA A 97 3.27 3.77 9.29
C ALA A 97 1.98 4.11 10.05
N LEU A 98 1.23 5.12 9.58
CA LEU A 98 -0.06 5.49 10.15
C LEU A 98 -1.07 4.33 10.05
N TYR A 99 -1.12 3.64 8.91
CA TYR A 99 -1.98 2.47 8.73
C TYR A 99 -1.63 1.36 9.71
N LEU A 100 -0.36 0.97 9.78
CA LEU A 100 0.09 -0.11 10.65
C LEU A 100 -0.17 0.24 12.13
N ALA A 101 0.02 1.50 12.52
CA ALA A 101 -0.30 2.00 13.84
C ALA A 101 -1.80 1.88 14.17
N ASP A 102 -2.70 2.27 13.25
CA ASP A 102 -4.16 2.14 13.43
C ASP A 102 -4.59 0.66 13.65
N TYR A 103 -3.79 -0.30 13.17
CA TYR A 103 -4.02 -1.74 13.37
C TYR A 103 -3.23 -2.39 14.51
N GLY A 104 -2.53 -1.58 15.31
CA GLY A 104 -1.92 -1.99 16.58
C GLY A 104 -0.39 -2.08 16.57
N ALA A 105 0.28 -1.87 15.44
CA ALA A 105 1.75 -1.96 15.37
C ALA A 105 2.46 -0.96 16.30
N ALA A 106 1.79 0.13 16.70
CA ALA A 106 2.32 1.10 17.67
C ALA A 106 2.61 0.50 19.06
N GLN A 107 2.05 -0.68 19.38
CA GLN A 107 2.39 -1.40 20.61
C GLN A 107 3.79 -2.02 20.60
N GLN A 108 4.42 -2.12 19.42
CA GLN A 108 5.77 -2.66 19.25
C GLN A 108 5.94 -4.07 19.85
N THR A 109 4.90 -4.90 19.72
CA THR A 109 4.97 -6.32 20.07
C THR A 109 4.87 -7.16 18.82
N TYR A 110 5.57 -8.30 18.80
CA TYR A 110 5.59 -9.22 17.68
C TYR A 110 4.18 -9.54 17.14
N ASN A 111 3.25 -9.88 18.03
CA ASN A 111 1.89 -10.25 17.63
C ASN A 111 1.09 -9.08 17.05
N ALA A 112 1.27 -7.86 17.58
CA ALA A 112 0.57 -6.68 17.09
C ALA A 112 1.08 -6.26 15.71
N GLU A 113 2.41 -6.28 15.51
CA GLU A 113 3.04 -5.97 14.22
C GLU A 113 2.72 -7.04 13.16
N TRP A 114 2.81 -8.32 13.52
CA TRP A 114 2.45 -9.42 12.63
C TRP A 114 0.99 -9.32 12.17
N ARG A 115 0.06 -9.05 13.10
CA ARG A 115 -1.35 -8.84 12.80
C ARG A 115 -1.56 -7.64 11.88
N ALA A 116 -0.91 -6.50 12.17
CA ALA A 116 -1.03 -5.30 11.34
C ALA A 116 -0.50 -5.55 9.92
N ALA A 117 0.63 -6.27 9.77
CA ALA A 117 1.18 -6.66 8.47
C ALA A 117 0.22 -7.56 7.68
N MET A 118 -0.42 -8.54 8.34
CA MET A 118 -1.42 -9.39 7.68
C MET A 118 -2.64 -8.61 7.19
N ILE A 119 -3.11 -7.66 7.99
CA ILE A 119 -4.24 -6.80 7.63
C ILE A 119 -3.85 -5.86 6.49
N TYR A 120 -2.65 -5.28 6.52
CA TYR A 120 -2.12 -4.46 5.43
C TYR A 120 -2.17 -5.21 4.09
N PHE A 121 -1.73 -6.46 4.08
CA PHE A 121 -1.67 -7.28 2.87
C PHE A 121 -3.03 -7.78 2.39
N SER A 122 -3.87 -8.28 3.30
CA SER A 122 -5.05 -9.09 2.94
C SER A 122 -6.38 -8.57 3.48
N GLY A 123 -6.36 -7.52 4.31
CA GLY A 123 -7.52 -7.00 5.03
C GLY A 123 -8.03 -7.92 6.15
N THR A 124 -7.31 -8.98 6.50
CA THR A 124 -7.71 -9.98 7.50
C THR A 124 -6.50 -10.65 8.15
N THR A 125 -6.72 -11.39 9.24
CA THR A 125 -5.73 -12.26 9.89
C THR A 125 -5.96 -13.74 9.57
N ASN A 126 -6.60 -14.05 8.44
CA ASN A 126 -6.86 -15.42 8.04
C ASN A 126 -5.53 -16.17 7.82
N ILE A 127 -5.37 -17.32 8.48
CA ILE A 127 -4.15 -18.13 8.47
C ILE A 127 -3.65 -18.51 7.07
N LYS A 128 -4.51 -18.53 6.04
CA LYS A 128 -4.08 -18.79 4.66
C LYS A 128 -3.09 -17.75 4.13
N TYR A 129 -3.07 -16.55 4.71
CA TYR A 129 -2.16 -15.46 4.37
C TYR A 129 -0.99 -15.29 5.36
N ARG A 130 -0.84 -16.20 6.32
CA ARG A 130 0.19 -16.10 7.38
C ARG A 130 1.61 -15.96 6.82
N PHE A 131 1.87 -16.55 5.65
CA PHE A 131 3.18 -16.51 5.00
C PHE A 131 3.69 -15.09 4.83
N TYR A 132 2.80 -14.12 4.60
CA TYR A 132 3.17 -12.72 4.44
C TYR A 132 3.61 -12.11 5.77
N GLY A 133 2.80 -12.28 6.83
CA GLY A 133 3.15 -11.81 8.16
C GLY A 133 4.45 -12.45 8.68
N ASP A 134 4.59 -13.77 8.52
CA ASP A 134 5.78 -14.52 8.91
C ASP A 134 7.03 -14.00 8.16
N SER A 135 6.91 -13.73 6.86
CA SER A 135 7.99 -13.15 6.06
C SER A 135 8.36 -11.73 6.50
N VAL A 136 7.37 -10.88 6.77
CA VAL A 136 7.60 -9.49 7.21
C VAL A 136 8.33 -9.49 8.55
N MET A 137 7.88 -10.29 9.51
CA MET A 137 8.51 -10.34 10.83
C MET A 137 9.94 -10.89 10.74
N LYS A 138 10.20 -11.88 9.90
CA LYS A 138 11.56 -12.38 9.66
C LYS A 138 12.50 -11.28 9.14
N ILE A 139 12.03 -10.51 8.17
CA ILE A 139 12.80 -9.38 7.61
C ILE A 139 13.03 -8.30 8.68
N ALA A 140 11.99 -7.96 9.45
CA ALA A 140 12.09 -6.99 10.53
C ALA A 140 13.12 -7.40 11.60
N SER A 141 13.09 -8.67 12.03
CA SER A 141 14.10 -9.21 12.97
C SER A 141 15.52 -9.15 12.40
N GLN A 142 15.70 -9.45 11.11
CA GLN A 142 17.01 -9.36 10.48
C GLN A 142 17.53 -7.91 10.49
N TYR A 143 16.70 -6.93 10.13
CA TYR A 143 17.11 -5.52 10.17
C TYR A 143 17.45 -5.06 11.59
N GLU A 144 16.68 -5.48 12.59
CA GLU A 144 16.96 -5.18 14.00
C GLU A 144 18.31 -5.76 14.44
N GLU A 145 18.66 -6.97 14.00
CA GLU A 145 19.96 -7.58 14.24
C GLU A 145 21.10 -6.84 13.52
N ASP A 146 20.90 -6.47 12.26
CA ASP A 146 21.89 -5.74 11.45
C ASP A 146 22.17 -4.36 12.06
N ILE A 147 21.14 -3.64 12.52
CA ILE A 147 21.28 -2.35 13.20
C ILE A 147 22.09 -2.50 14.49
N LYS A 148 21.76 -3.49 15.33
CA LYS A 148 22.51 -3.78 16.57
C LYS A 148 23.97 -4.12 16.31
N ALA A 149 24.29 -4.79 15.20
CA ALA A 149 25.66 -5.10 14.82
C ALA A 149 26.43 -3.84 14.40
N ILE A 150 25.80 -2.96 13.61
CA ILE A 150 26.40 -1.68 13.18
C ILE A 150 26.65 -0.77 14.37
N GLU A 151 25.68 -0.63 15.29
CA GLU A 151 25.80 0.23 16.48
C GLU A 151 26.88 -0.22 17.47
N LYS A 152 27.18 -1.52 17.54
CA LYS A 152 28.26 -2.05 18.40
C LYS A 152 29.65 -1.96 17.79
N GLY A 153 29.72 -1.82 16.46
CA GLY A 153 30.98 -1.79 15.71
C GLY A 153 31.51 -0.39 15.41
N GLY A 154 30.71 0.66 15.67
CA GLY A 154 31.11 2.07 15.59
C GLY A 154 31.46 2.64 16.96
#